data_AF-A0A537T0S6-F1
#
_entry.id   AF-A0A537T0S6-F1
#
_cell.length_a   1.000
_cell.length_b   1.000
_cell.length_c   1.000
_cell.angle_alpha   90.00
_cell.angle_beta   90.00
_cell.angle_gamma   90.00
#
_symmetry.space_group_name_H-M   'P 1'
#
loop_
_entity.id
_entity.type
_entity.pdbx_description
1 polymer ?
#
loop_
_entity_poly.entity_id
_entity_poly.type
_entity_poly.pdbx_seq_one_letter_code
_entity_poly.pdbx_strand_id
1 'polypeptide(L)'
;MNPDPTKVVVPPGYKVEVFKAGLDTPSSATVDKDGNLWVAISGVLLGSPEADQIDPAHVKIFDRTGKLVREVGKGTFKTVMNEIGYCAENGKTYIPEYGEKIWEMNGVNGELKLIIKDLPIGDHRNGGITCKDGFIYFALGFPSNSGFADPDNHGWTDIPNDPFWVKHQDGQGTTPHDPVCRDIVHTGLNVRSSDGRTTGALLPVGVPAKPGMVIKAQVPCGGSIMRVKMTDAGPDGIYPHEKMEVFAMGFRNQSGVAFGPPGTKWANALAVTDNGANDLGHRRIANSPEKVFIVTEKGQDAGFPDKEGMGFVTNKRFAWQAYRGNPVDRPLPQLYIGDKPFVPKMPPYRFQFHVDGSRGVPLIAANPNPNGYINPVLEWDTNNPIDGIAWSGSGFGADNNLFGAVYGILDTGPESLVPTWPIVLRLEFLDPAGVKWSQFAHNIEPGPNAYQKPENRGGLERPNKVVFGNEGRTMYVVDYGEVYTDFQMTPQFYTVPKSGVIWAISYEGPATR
;
A
#
# COMPACT_ATOMS: atom_id res chain seq x y z
N MET A 1 21.83 -3.26 11.96
CA MET A 1 22.95 -2.33 12.27
C MET A 1 22.69 -1.67 13.63
N ASN A 2 23.64 -0.94 14.23
CA ASN A 2 23.33 -0.04 15.36
C ASN A 2 22.74 1.28 14.81
N PRO A 3 21.53 1.70 15.21
CA PRO A 3 20.97 2.98 14.79
C PRO A 3 21.63 4.17 15.51
N ASP A 4 21.80 5.28 14.79
CA ASP A 4 22.39 6.54 15.23
C ASP A 4 21.51 7.70 14.70
N PRO A 5 20.74 8.39 15.58
CA PRO A 5 19.90 9.51 15.18
C PRO A 5 20.62 10.66 14.48
N THR A 6 21.94 10.81 14.62
CA THR A 6 22.70 11.86 13.94
C THR A 6 22.83 11.65 12.43
N LYS A 7 22.41 10.47 11.92
CA LYS A 7 22.40 10.12 10.50
C LYS A 7 21.07 10.42 9.80
N VAL A 8 20.02 10.73 10.56
CA VAL A 8 18.70 11.10 10.06
C VAL A 8 18.60 12.62 10.02
N VAL A 9 18.66 13.19 8.82
CA VAL A 9 18.52 14.61 8.56
C VAL A 9 17.05 15.00 8.65
N VAL A 10 16.75 16.03 9.45
CA VAL A 10 15.43 16.64 9.63
C VAL A 10 15.55 18.18 9.61
N PRO A 11 14.46 18.93 9.35
CA PRO A 11 14.48 20.40 9.43
C PRO A 11 14.93 20.94 10.79
N PRO A 12 15.48 22.17 10.85
CA PRO A 12 15.80 22.84 12.10
C PRO A 12 14.60 22.96 13.04
N GLY A 13 14.82 22.74 14.34
CA GLY A 13 13.77 22.73 15.37
C GLY A 13 13.09 21.38 15.59
N TYR A 14 13.58 20.31 14.96
CA TYR A 14 13.22 18.92 15.25
C TYR A 14 14.43 18.14 15.75
N LYS A 15 14.19 17.18 16.64
CA LYS A 15 15.19 16.25 17.20
C LYS A 15 14.78 14.82 16.89
N VAL A 16 15.75 13.98 16.47
CA VAL A 16 15.55 12.55 16.22
C VAL A 16 16.09 11.73 17.39
N GLU A 17 15.37 10.68 17.79
CA GLU A 17 15.75 9.73 18.83
C GLU A 17 15.35 8.30 18.43
N VAL A 18 16.03 7.29 18.98
CA VAL A 18 15.60 5.88 18.86
C VAL A 18 14.58 5.61 19.96
N PHE A 19 13.31 5.42 19.61
CA PHE A 19 12.29 4.96 20.56
C PHE A 19 12.40 3.44 20.80
N LYS A 20 12.65 2.69 19.72
CA LYS A 20 12.90 1.24 19.80
C LYS A 20 13.84 0.78 18.68
N ALA A 21 14.68 -0.21 18.97
CA ALA A 21 15.47 -0.93 17.98
C ALA A 21 15.46 -2.43 18.34
N GLY A 22 15.95 -3.27 17.43
CA GLY A 22 15.96 -4.73 17.64
C GLY A 22 14.63 -5.41 17.30
N LEU A 23 13.80 -4.80 16.46
CA LEU A 23 12.53 -5.38 15.99
C LEU A 23 12.76 -6.14 14.68
N ASP A 24 11.99 -7.20 14.44
CA ASP A 24 11.88 -7.77 13.09
C ASP A 24 10.73 -7.11 12.36
N THR A 25 10.92 -6.65 11.13
CA THR A 25 9.82 -6.39 10.19
C THR A 25 8.65 -5.50 10.72
N PRO A 26 8.88 -4.44 11.53
CA PRO A 26 7.77 -3.62 11.99
C PRO A 26 7.18 -2.88 10.79
N SER A 27 5.92 -3.16 10.46
CA SER A 27 5.27 -2.66 9.24
C SER A 27 4.42 -1.41 9.50
N SER A 28 3.67 -1.40 10.60
CA SER A 28 2.88 -0.24 10.98
C SER A 28 2.78 -0.09 12.48
N ALA A 29 2.36 1.08 12.94
CA ALA A 29 2.09 1.36 14.33
C ALA A 29 0.93 2.33 14.50
N THR A 30 0.30 2.26 15.66
CA THR A 30 -0.73 3.21 16.09
C THR A 30 -0.60 3.52 17.58
N VAL A 31 -1.12 4.67 18.01
CA VAL A 31 -1.04 5.14 19.40
C VAL A 31 -2.43 5.12 20.01
N ASP A 32 -2.59 4.47 21.17
CA ASP A 32 -3.86 4.45 21.89
C ASP A 32 -4.06 5.69 22.79
N LYS A 33 -5.26 5.88 23.34
CA LYS A 33 -5.58 7.02 24.25
C LYS A 33 -4.61 7.19 25.44
N ASP A 34 -3.99 6.12 25.92
CA ASP A 34 -3.08 6.16 27.07
C ASP A 34 -1.63 6.48 26.63
N GLY A 35 -1.39 6.49 25.32
CA GLY A 35 -0.11 6.80 24.68
C GLY A 35 0.80 5.58 24.53
N ASN A 36 0.24 4.36 24.56
CA ASN A 36 1.02 3.17 24.21
C ASN A 36 1.16 3.09 22.69
N LEU A 37 2.35 2.74 22.20
CA LEU A 37 2.61 2.47 20.79
C LEU A 37 2.39 0.99 20.51
N TRP A 38 1.38 0.68 19.71
CA TRP A 38 1.07 -0.67 19.23
C TRP A 38 1.72 -0.86 17.87
N VAL A 39 2.73 -1.72 17.77
CA VAL A 39 3.53 -1.97 16.55
C VAL A 39 3.15 -3.33 15.97
N ALA A 40 2.69 -3.35 14.72
CA ALA A 40 2.49 -4.56 13.95
C ALA A 40 3.84 -5.11 13.46
N ILE A 41 4.08 -6.40 13.71
CA ILE A 41 5.24 -7.17 13.24
C ILE A 41 4.77 -7.99 12.05
N SER A 42 5.35 -7.76 10.88
CA SER A 42 4.91 -8.41 9.63
C SER A 42 5.23 -9.90 9.60
N GLY A 43 6.41 -10.30 10.08
CA GLY A 43 6.98 -11.62 9.85
C GLY A 43 7.64 -11.72 8.47
N VAL A 44 7.90 -12.95 8.02
CA VAL A 44 8.70 -13.21 6.81
C VAL A 44 7.88 -13.01 5.54
N LEU A 45 7.83 -11.77 5.04
CA LEU A 45 7.23 -11.44 3.73
C LEU A 45 8.20 -11.72 2.56
N LEU A 46 9.34 -11.04 2.53
CA LEU A 46 10.27 -11.08 1.40
C LEU A 46 11.19 -12.31 1.40
N GLY A 47 11.18 -13.10 2.47
CA GLY A 47 12.14 -14.18 2.73
C GLY A 47 13.31 -13.75 3.61
N SER A 48 14.06 -14.73 4.12
CA SER A 48 15.33 -14.54 4.81
C SER A 48 16.14 -15.84 4.86
N PRO A 49 17.48 -15.80 4.73
CA PRO A 49 18.35 -16.92 5.13
C PRO A 49 18.22 -17.30 6.62
N GLU A 50 17.73 -16.37 7.45
CA GLU A 50 17.56 -16.49 8.90
C GLU A 50 16.06 -16.36 9.29
N ALA A 51 15.19 -16.92 8.46
CA ALA A 51 13.72 -16.83 8.62
C ALA A 51 13.19 -17.43 9.93
N ASP A 52 13.97 -18.29 10.59
CA ASP A 52 13.69 -18.87 11.91
C ASP A 52 13.99 -17.91 13.09
N GLN A 53 14.78 -16.86 12.85
CA GLN A 53 15.11 -15.83 13.85
C GLN A 53 14.13 -14.64 13.85
N ILE A 54 13.35 -14.48 12.78
CA ILE A 54 12.32 -13.44 12.62
C ILE A 54 11.06 -13.83 13.41
N ASP A 55 10.55 -12.92 14.26
CA ASP A 55 9.27 -13.12 14.94
C ASP A 55 8.13 -13.29 13.91
N PRO A 56 7.21 -14.26 14.09
CA PRO A 56 6.04 -14.41 13.23
C PRO A 56 5.03 -13.26 13.43
N ALA A 57 4.08 -13.12 12.51
CA ALA A 57 3.01 -12.11 12.54
C ALA A 57 2.34 -11.97 13.92
N HIS A 58 2.44 -10.78 14.52
CA HIS A 58 1.82 -10.40 15.81
C HIS A 58 1.94 -8.89 16.09
N VAL A 59 1.35 -8.39 17.19
CA VAL A 59 1.51 -6.99 17.64
C VAL A 59 2.35 -6.92 18.92
N LYS A 60 3.33 -6.01 18.98
CA LYS A 60 4.06 -5.63 20.20
C LYS A 60 3.56 -4.28 20.70
N ILE A 61 3.17 -4.20 21.97
CA ILE A 61 2.66 -2.97 22.61
C ILE A 61 3.74 -2.43 23.55
N PHE A 62 4.16 -1.19 23.33
CA PHE A 62 5.13 -0.48 24.17
C PHE A 62 4.49 0.69 24.90
N ASP A 63 4.87 0.93 26.16
CA ASP A 63 4.50 2.17 26.85
C ASP A 63 5.34 3.36 26.34
N ARG A 64 5.01 4.57 26.80
CA ARG A 64 5.71 5.83 26.43
C ARG A 64 7.22 5.84 26.71
N THR A 65 7.75 4.85 27.45
CA THR A 65 9.19 4.70 27.75
C THR A 65 9.89 3.67 26.86
N GLY A 66 9.18 3.08 25.89
CA GLY A 66 9.72 2.03 25.01
C GLY A 66 9.80 0.65 25.68
N LYS A 67 9.26 0.50 26.90
CA LYS A 67 9.16 -0.79 27.61
C LYS A 67 8.01 -1.61 27.02
N LEU A 68 8.27 -2.90 26.77
CA LEU A 68 7.25 -3.83 26.29
C LEU A 68 6.20 -4.08 27.38
N VAL A 69 4.93 -3.86 27.05
CA VAL A 69 3.76 -4.07 27.90
C VAL A 69 3.14 -5.44 27.63
N ARG A 70 2.94 -5.79 26.35
CA ARG A 70 2.27 -7.02 25.92
C ARG A 70 2.63 -7.39 24.47
N GLU A 71 2.61 -8.69 24.16
CA GLU A 71 2.54 -9.21 22.78
C GLU A 71 1.14 -9.81 22.54
N VAL A 72 0.57 -9.61 21.33
CA VAL A 72 -0.82 -9.97 20.99
C VAL A 72 -0.90 -10.68 19.64
N GLY A 73 -1.67 -11.77 19.55
CA GLY A 73 -2.00 -12.44 18.29
C GLY A 73 -0.90 -13.35 17.71
N LYS A 74 0.18 -13.60 18.46
CA LYS A 74 1.29 -14.47 18.05
C LYS A 74 0.81 -15.91 17.82
N GLY A 75 0.83 -16.36 16.57
CA GLY A 75 0.27 -17.64 16.15
C GLY A 75 -1.25 -17.63 15.91
N THR A 76 -1.94 -16.50 16.14
CA THR A 76 -3.33 -16.28 15.72
C THR A 76 -3.34 -15.88 14.24
N PHE A 77 -2.66 -14.78 13.90
CA PHE A 77 -2.54 -14.30 12.52
C PHE A 77 -1.78 -15.32 11.67
N LYS A 78 -2.26 -15.56 10.44
CA LYS A 78 -1.74 -16.61 9.53
C LYS A 78 -1.03 -16.10 8.30
N THR A 79 -1.32 -14.86 7.91
CA THR A 79 -0.60 -14.10 6.88
C THR A 79 0.39 -13.16 7.54
N VAL A 80 1.16 -12.43 6.73
CA VAL A 80 1.91 -11.26 7.19
C VAL A 80 0.97 -10.13 7.66
N MET A 81 1.52 -9.09 8.28
CA MET A 81 0.78 -7.90 8.73
C MET A 81 1.31 -6.64 8.07
N ASN A 82 0.44 -5.81 7.49
CA ASN A 82 0.84 -4.52 6.92
C ASN A 82 0.42 -3.31 7.77
N GLU A 83 -0.80 -3.32 8.34
CA GLU A 83 -1.40 -2.12 8.93
C GLU A 83 -2.07 -2.34 10.30
N ILE A 84 -2.26 -1.24 11.03
CA ILE A 84 -2.91 -1.17 12.34
C ILE A 84 -3.42 0.26 12.59
N GLY A 85 -4.59 0.42 13.23
CA GLY A 85 -5.19 1.75 13.45
C GLY A 85 -6.03 1.86 14.71
N TYR A 86 -5.80 2.93 15.48
CA TYR A 86 -6.58 3.28 16.65
C TYR A 86 -7.81 4.13 16.30
N CYS A 87 -8.95 3.82 16.92
CA CYS A 87 -10.19 4.58 16.76
C CYS A 87 -10.51 5.39 18.02
N ALA A 88 -10.31 6.71 17.94
CA ALA A 88 -10.57 7.62 19.05
C ALA A 88 -12.07 7.71 19.43
N GLU A 89 -12.99 7.48 18.49
CA GLU A 89 -14.44 7.59 18.73
C GLU A 89 -15.00 6.52 19.66
N ASN A 90 -14.41 5.31 19.65
CA ASN A 90 -14.87 4.16 20.43
C ASN A 90 -13.80 3.58 21.38
N GLY A 91 -12.57 4.10 21.32
CA GLY A 91 -11.48 3.77 22.22
C GLY A 91 -10.69 2.51 21.88
N LYS A 92 -10.94 1.86 20.72
CA LYS A 92 -10.42 0.53 20.36
C LYS A 92 -9.31 0.57 19.30
N THR A 93 -8.52 -0.50 19.24
CA THR A 93 -7.51 -0.73 18.20
C THR A 93 -8.02 -1.76 17.18
N TYR A 94 -7.87 -1.46 15.90
CA TYR A 94 -8.20 -2.34 14.77
C TYR A 94 -6.93 -2.88 14.11
N ILE A 95 -6.94 -4.19 13.82
CA ILE A 95 -5.79 -4.96 13.37
C ILE A 95 -6.19 -5.79 12.13
N PRO A 96 -6.01 -5.31 10.90
CA PRO A 96 -6.08 -6.14 9.71
C PRO A 96 -4.92 -7.16 9.68
N GLU A 97 -5.24 -8.44 9.48
CA GLU A 97 -4.30 -9.36 8.83
C GLU A 97 -4.05 -8.83 7.41
N TYR A 98 -2.88 -9.00 6.78
CA TYR A 98 -2.76 -8.78 5.33
C TYR A 98 -3.33 -10.00 4.58
N GLY A 99 -4.67 -10.09 4.56
CA GLY A 99 -5.44 -11.31 4.33
C GLY A 99 -6.95 -11.09 4.47
N GLU A 100 -7.70 -12.16 4.71
CA GLU A 100 -9.18 -12.14 4.65
C GLU A 100 -9.87 -11.52 5.89
N LYS A 101 -9.12 -11.11 6.93
CA LYS A 101 -9.66 -10.78 8.27
C LYS A 101 -9.25 -9.42 8.83
N ILE A 102 -10.12 -8.86 9.67
CA ILE A 102 -9.84 -7.73 10.54
C ILE A 102 -10.26 -8.08 11.97
N TRP A 103 -9.38 -7.77 12.91
CA TRP A 103 -9.55 -8.00 14.34
C TRP A 103 -9.69 -6.67 15.10
N GLU A 104 -10.26 -6.72 16.30
CA GLU A 104 -10.49 -5.60 17.21
C GLU A 104 -9.95 -5.94 18.61
N MET A 105 -9.41 -4.95 19.32
CA MET A 105 -9.04 -5.09 20.73
C MET A 105 -9.33 -3.80 21.52
N ASN A 106 -10.00 -3.94 22.66
CA ASN A 106 -10.36 -2.82 23.53
C ASN A 106 -9.27 -2.58 24.59
N GLY A 107 -8.29 -1.74 24.24
CA GLY A 107 -7.17 -1.35 25.12
C GLY A 107 -6.17 -2.49 25.39
N VAL A 108 -5.04 -2.16 26.03
CA VAL A 108 -3.89 -3.09 26.19
C VAL A 108 -4.20 -4.38 26.97
N ASN A 109 -5.24 -4.36 27.81
CA ASN A 109 -5.70 -5.51 28.60
C ASN A 109 -6.87 -6.26 27.95
N GLY A 110 -7.32 -5.83 26.76
CA GLY A 110 -8.44 -6.44 26.04
C GLY A 110 -8.18 -7.87 25.56
N GLU A 111 -9.27 -8.51 25.13
CA GLU A 111 -9.26 -9.72 24.31
C GLU A 111 -9.15 -9.32 22.83
N LEU A 112 -8.40 -10.10 22.04
CA LEU A 112 -8.31 -9.96 20.59
C LEU A 112 -9.52 -10.67 19.97
N LYS A 113 -10.38 -9.92 19.27
CA LYS A 113 -11.64 -10.44 18.70
C LYS A 113 -11.66 -10.34 17.19
N LEU A 114 -12.07 -11.40 16.52
CA LEU A 114 -12.36 -11.35 15.09
C LEU A 114 -13.62 -10.50 14.90
N ILE A 115 -13.61 -9.56 13.95
CA ILE A 115 -14.78 -8.71 13.66
C ILE A 115 -15.17 -8.69 12.19
N ILE A 116 -14.22 -8.93 11.27
CA ILE A 116 -14.49 -9.08 9.83
C ILE A 116 -13.66 -10.27 9.34
N LYS A 117 -14.24 -11.04 8.43
CA LYS A 117 -13.66 -12.25 7.83
C LYS A 117 -14.14 -12.39 6.39
N ASP A 118 -13.60 -13.39 5.70
CA ASP A 118 -14.01 -13.83 4.36
C ASP A 118 -13.93 -12.70 3.30
N LEU A 119 -13.05 -11.70 3.51
CA LEU A 119 -12.82 -10.61 2.56
C LEU A 119 -12.11 -11.11 1.28
N PRO A 120 -12.44 -10.56 0.09
CA PRO A 120 -11.69 -10.81 -1.13
C PRO A 120 -10.25 -10.28 -1.03
N ILE A 121 -9.31 -11.03 -1.58
CA ILE A 121 -7.87 -10.74 -1.48
C ILE A 121 -7.12 -11.12 -2.76
N GLY A 122 -5.87 -10.68 -2.87
CA GLY A 122 -4.92 -11.26 -3.82
C GLY A 122 -3.49 -10.76 -3.70
N ASP A 123 -2.93 -10.32 -4.84
CA ASP A 123 -1.65 -9.62 -4.97
C ASP A 123 -1.63 -8.40 -4.03
N HIS A 124 -2.78 -7.70 -3.95
CA HIS A 124 -3.06 -6.68 -2.93
C HIS A 124 -4.17 -7.20 -2.01
N ARG A 125 -4.09 -6.86 -0.74
CA ARG A 125 -5.02 -7.33 0.30
C ARG A 125 -5.62 -6.12 1.03
N ASN A 126 -6.29 -6.33 2.15
CA ASN A 126 -6.71 -5.25 3.04
C ASN A 126 -5.51 -4.47 3.62
N GLY A 127 -5.70 -3.16 3.84
CA GLY A 127 -4.62 -2.24 4.20
C GLY A 127 -5.02 -1.24 5.27
N GLY A 128 -4.80 0.04 5.01
CA GLY A 128 -5.01 1.12 5.98
C GLY A 128 -6.41 1.16 6.57
N ILE A 129 -6.49 1.39 7.89
CA ILE A 129 -7.73 1.35 8.66
C ILE A 129 -7.85 2.57 9.57
N THR A 130 -9.05 3.15 9.62
CA THR A 130 -9.37 4.35 10.42
C THR A 130 -10.85 4.33 10.83
N CYS A 131 -11.30 5.34 11.57
CA CYS A 131 -12.73 5.50 11.90
C CYS A 131 -13.16 6.96 11.89
N LYS A 132 -14.45 7.20 11.61
CA LYS A 132 -15.07 8.53 11.65
C LYS A 132 -16.60 8.43 11.62
N ASP A 133 -17.28 9.34 12.32
CA ASP A 133 -18.73 9.53 12.35
C ASP A 133 -19.50 8.21 12.65
N GLY A 134 -18.92 7.34 13.50
CA GLY A 134 -19.50 6.04 13.87
C GLY A 134 -19.30 4.92 12.84
N PHE A 135 -18.48 5.13 11.81
CA PHE A 135 -18.06 4.10 10.85
C PHE A 135 -16.59 3.70 11.05
N ILE A 136 -16.30 2.41 10.88
CA ILE A 136 -14.96 1.89 10.59
C ILE A 136 -14.75 2.02 9.08
N TYR A 137 -13.60 2.54 8.64
CA TYR A 137 -13.19 2.62 7.23
C TYR A 137 -11.92 1.79 7.04
N PHE A 138 -11.86 0.96 6.00
CA PHE A 138 -10.69 0.13 5.71
C PHE A 138 -10.44 0.02 4.21
N ALA A 139 -9.17 0.04 3.84
CA ALA A 139 -8.73 -0.27 2.49
C ALA A 139 -8.90 -1.76 2.17
N LEU A 140 -9.25 -2.05 0.92
CA LEU A 140 -9.29 -3.38 0.36
C LEU A 140 -8.75 -3.34 -1.07
N GLY A 141 -7.51 -3.78 -1.27
CA GLY A 141 -6.82 -3.74 -2.57
C GLY A 141 -7.49 -4.60 -3.64
N PHE A 142 -7.12 -4.40 -4.91
CA PHE A 142 -7.54 -5.31 -5.98
C PHE A 142 -6.76 -6.62 -5.91
N PRO A 143 -7.41 -7.76 -6.17
CA PRO A 143 -6.69 -9.02 -6.33
C PRO A 143 -5.59 -8.98 -7.40
N SER A 144 -5.79 -8.26 -8.52
CA SER A 144 -4.80 -8.21 -9.60
C SER A 144 -3.94 -6.93 -9.66
N ASN A 145 -2.67 -7.12 -10.08
CA ASN A 145 -1.72 -6.04 -10.31
C ASN A 145 -2.24 -4.89 -11.19
N SER A 146 -2.98 -5.20 -12.27
CA SER A 146 -3.34 -4.24 -13.32
C SER A 146 -4.75 -4.45 -13.91
N GLY A 147 -5.69 -4.97 -13.12
CA GLY A 147 -7.04 -5.33 -13.60
C GLY A 147 -7.05 -6.57 -14.49
N PHE A 148 -6.12 -7.49 -14.25
CA PHE A 148 -5.92 -8.70 -15.02
C PHE A 148 -5.36 -9.83 -14.14
N ALA A 149 -6.15 -10.88 -13.93
CA ALA A 149 -5.67 -12.08 -13.26
C ALA A 149 -4.62 -12.79 -14.15
N ASP A 150 -3.38 -12.84 -13.68
CA ASP A 150 -2.25 -13.48 -14.36
C ASP A 150 -1.54 -14.41 -13.35
N PRO A 151 -1.36 -15.71 -13.64
CA PRO A 151 -0.76 -16.67 -12.69
C PRO A 151 0.70 -16.38 -12.30
N ASP A 152 1.36 -15.44 -12.96
CA ASP A 152 2.75 -15.02 -12.72
C ASP A 152 2.87 -13.77 -11.81
N ASN A 153 1.74 -13.27 -11.26
CA ASN A 153 1.80 -12.31 -10.14
C ASN A 153 2.22 -13.02 -8.84
N HIS A 154 2.95 -12.32 -7.97
CA HIS A 154 3.73 -12.92 -6.88
C HIS A 154 2.92 -13.45 -5.67
N GLY A 155 1.58 -13.36 -5.66
CA GLY A 155 0.76 -13.50 -4.43
C GLY A 155 -0.08 -14.77 -4.26
N TRP A 156 0.16 -15.86 -5.01
CA TRP A 156 -0.93 -16.76 -5.42
C TRP A 156 -0.84 -18.28 -5.12
N THR A 157 -0.29 -18.69 -3.97
CA THR A 157 -0.37 -20.10 -3.51
C THR A 157 -0.61 -20.32 -2.01
N ASP A 158 -0.58 -19.27 -1.17
CA ASP A 158 -0.58 -19.39 0.29
C ASP A 158 -1.96 -19.57 0.93
N ILE A 159 -3.04 -19.11 0.29
CA ILE A 159 -4.39 -19.07 0.89
C ILE A 159 -5.37 -19.99 0.13
N PRO A 160 -5.74 -21.16 0.69
CA PRO A 160 -6.68 -22.07 0.07
C PRO A 160 -8.15 -21.76 0.42
N ASN A 161 -9.01 -21.74 -0.61
CA ASN A 161 -10.48 -21.64 -0.55
C ASN A 161 -11.09 -20.23 -0.28
N ASP A 162 -10.45 -19.15 -0.75
CA ASP A 162 -11.11 -17.85 -0.89
C ASP A 162 -12.31 -17.97 -1.87
N PRO A 163 -13.53 -17.53 -1.49
CA PRO A 163 -14.75 -17.70 -2.30
C PRO A 163 -14.78 -16.86 -3.59
N PHE A 164 -13.90 -15.87 -3.73
CA PHE A 164 -13.73 -15.06 -4.95
C PHE A 164 -12.80 -15.72 -5.98
N TRP A 165 -12.37 -16.96 -5.72
CA TRP A 165 -11.69 -17.78 -6.72
C TRP A 165 -12.66 -18.71 -7.43
N VAL A 166 -12.87 -18.47 -8.72
CA VAL A 166 -13.71 -19.33 -9.55
C VAL A 166 -13.02 -20.68 -9.72
N LYS A 167 -13.68 -21.74 -9.23
CA LYS A 167 -13.31 -23.12 -9.50
C LYS A 167 -13.69 -23.49 -10.94
N HIS A 168 -12.69 -23.77 -11.77
CA HIS A 168 -12.91 -24.14 -13.16
C HIS A 168 -13.46 -25.57 -13.29
N GLN A 169 -14.39 -25.75 -14.22
CA GLN A 169 -15.02 -27.06 -14.49
C GLN A 169 -14.16 -27.96 -15.40
N ASP A 170 -13.11 -27.41 -15.99
CA ASP A 170 -12.15 -28.10 -16.89
C ASP A 170 -10.96 -28.74 -16.16
N GLY A 171 -10.88 -28.59 -14.82
CA GLY A 171 -9.82 -29.16 -13.99
C GLY A 171 -8.65 -28.21 -13.69
N GLN A 172 -8.64 -26.96 -14.20
CA GLN A 172 -7.56 -25.98 -13.97
C GLN A 172 -7.55 -25.36 -12.54
N GLY A 173 -8.10 -26.06 -11.56
CA GLY A 173 -8.13 -25.63 -10.16
C GLY A 173 -9.08 -24.45 -9.91
N THR A 174 -8.64 -23.54 -9.05
CA THR A 174 -9.32 -22.29 -8.70
C THR A 174 -8.48 -21.13 -9.18
N THR A 175 -9.09 -20.04 -9.67
CA THR A 175 -8.36 -18.79 -9.98
C THR A 175 -9.12 -17.57 -9.49
N PRO A 176 -8.44 -16.53 -8.97
CA PRO A 176 -9.08 -15.30 -8.52
C PRO A 176 -9.80 -14.60 -9.68
N HIS A 177 -10.80 -13.78 -9.34
CA HIS A 177 -11.31 -12.72 -10.20
C HIS A 177 -11.31 -11.40 -9.45
N ASP A 178 -11.35 -10.28 -10.17
CA ASP A 178 -11.42 -8.98 -9.51
C ASP A 178 -12.88 -8.64 -9.11
N PRO A 179 -13.17 -8.38 -7.83
CA PRO A 179 -14.51 -8.05 -7.34
C PRO A 179 -14.72 -6.54 -7.49
N VAL A 180 -15.51 -6.13 -8.48
CA VAL A 180 -15.66 -4.72 -8.86
C VAL A 180 -16.68 -3.96 -8.00
N CYS A 181 -16.36 -2.72 -7.63
CA CYS A 181 -17.25 -1.85 -6.86
C CYS A 181 -18.35 -1.16 -7.68
N ARG A 182 -18.28 -1.23 -9.02
CA ARG A 182 -19.22 -0.64 -9.96
C ARG A 182 -19.41 -1.56 -11.17
N ASP A 183 -20.53 -1.44 -11.86
CA ASP A 183 -20.78 -2.19 -13.10
C ASP A 183 -19.74 -1.81 -14.16
N ILE A 184 -19.01 -2.79 -14.69
CA ILE A 184 -18.00 -2.60 -15.74
C ILE A 184 -18.52 -3.14 -17.06
N VAL A 185 -18.72 -2.24 -18.04
CA VAL A 185 -19.05 -2.58 -19.43
C VAL A 185 -17.75 -2.78 -20.20
N HIS A 186 -17.42 -4.03 -20.52
CA HIS A 186 -16.12 -4.40 -21.09
C HIS A 186 -16.04 -4.07 -22.59
N THR A 187 -14.90 -3.52 -23.03
CA THR A 187 -14.53 -3.31 -24.45
C THR A 187 -14.32 -4.61 -25.23
N GLY A 188 -14.24 -5.77 -24.56
CA GLY A 188 -13.78 -7.02 -25.16
C GLY A 188 -12.26 -7.13 -25.28
N LEU A 189 -11.49 -6.28 -24.59
CA LEU A 189 -10.04 -6.45 -24.50
C LEU A 189 -9.70 -7.78 -23.80
N ASN A 190 -8.90 -8.60 -24.47
CA ASN A 190 -8.39 -9.85 -23.94
C ASN A 190 -6.87 -9.85 -24.05
N VAL A 191 -6.19 -10.22 -22.97
CA VAL A 191 -4.74 -10.53 -22.99
C VAL A 191 -4.61 -12.05 -22.85
N ARG A 192 -3.39 -12.57 -22.96
CA ARG A 192 -3.08 -13.97 -22.71
C ARG A 192 -2.29 -14.05 -21.42
N SER A 193 -2.65 -14.94 -20.49
CA SER A 193 -1.88 -15.16 -19.26
C SER A 193 -0.53 -15.83 -19.53
N SER A 194 0.35 -15.86 -18.54
CA SER A 194 1.65 -16.53 -18.56
C SER A 194 1.60 -18.00 -19.03
N ASP A 195 0.53 -18.70 -18.65
CA ASP A 195 0.24 -20.09 -19.02
C ASP A 195 -0.38 -20.28 -20.43
N GLY A 196 -0.57 -19.19 -21.19
CA GLY A 196 -1.07 -19.23 -22.57
C GLY A 196 -2.60 -19.21 -22.72
N ARG A 197 -3.38 -19.14 -21.64
CA ARG A 197 -4.85 -19.04 -21.71
C ARG A 197 -5.30 -17.62 -22.11
N THR A 198 -6.42 -17.51 -22.82
CA THR A 198 -7.00 -16.20 -23.19
C THR A 198 -7.95 -15.73 -22.10
N THR A 199 -7.69 -14.54 -21.56
CA THR A 199 -8.34 -14.02 -20.35
C THR A 199 -8.82 -12.59 -20.62
N GLY A 200 -10.03 -12.28 -20.18
CA GLY A 200 -10.56 -10.91 -20.17
C GLY A 200 -10.11 -10.13 -18.93
N ALA A 201 -10.14 -8.81 -19.00
CA ALA A 201 -9.78 -7.99 -17.85
C ALA A 201 -10.85 -8.07 -16.75
N LEU A 202 -10.40 -8.01 -15.49
CA LEU A 202 -11.21 -8.21 -14.28
C LEU A 202 -11.94 -9.57 -14.18
N LEU A 203 -11.66 -10.51 -15.10
CA LEU A 203 -12.27 -11.85 -15.15
C LEU A 203 -11.31 -12.94 -14.64
N PRO A 204 -11.84 -14.15 -14.29
CA PRO A 204 -10.99 -15.28 -13.93
C PRO A 204 -10.09 -15.70 -15.10
N VAL A 205 -8.90 -16.25 -14.77
CA VAL A 205 -7.94 -16.70 -15.80
C VAL A 205 -8.57 -17.80 -16.67
N GLY A 206 -8.45 -17.65 -17.98
CA GLY A 206 -9.07 -18.54 -18.98
C GLY A 206 -10.49 -18.13 -19.41
N VAL A 207 -11.08 -17.08 -18.84
CA VAL A 207 -12.42 -16.58 -19.20
C VAL A 207 -12.30 -15.38 -20.15
N PRO A 208 -12.54 -15.52 -21.46
CA PRO A 208 -12.41 -14.41 -22.40
C PRO A 208 -13.61 -13.45 -22.34
N ALA A 209 -13.30 -12.16 -22.30
CA ALA A 209 -14.28 -11.08 -22.37
C ALA A 209 -14.87 -10.89 -23.77
N LYS A 210 -16.07 -10.30 -23.83
CA LYS A 210 -16.75 -9.92 -25.08
C LYS A 210 -17.12 -8.43 -25.03
N PRO A 211 -17.14 -7.70 -26.17
CA PRO A 211 -17.62 -6.32 -26.21
C PRO A 211 -19.06 -6.23 -25.68
N GLY A 212 -19.30 -5.29 -24.76
CA GLY A 212 -20.61 -5.12 -24.10
C GLY A 212 -20.94 -6.14 -23.00
N MET A 213 -20.01 -7.04 -22.65
CA MET A 213 -20.13 -7.87 -21.46
C MET A 213 -20.14 -6.99 -20.20
N VAL A 214 -21.04 -7.26 -19.25
CA VAL A 214 -21.13 -6.51 -18.00
C VAL A 214 -20.64 -7.38 -16.84
N ILE A 215 -19.60 -6.93 -16.15
CA ILE A 215 -19.22 -7.44 -14.82
C ILE A 215 -20.01 -6.62 -13.81
N LYS A 216 -20.70 -7.28 -12.87
CA LYS A 216 -21.61 -6.62 -11.92
C LYS A 216 -20.88 -6.13 -10.67
N ALA A 217 -21.31 -4.96 -10.18
CA ALA A 217 -20.91 -4.44 -8.89
C ALA A 217 -21.25 -5.42 -7.75
N GLN A 218 -20.35 -5.58 -6.78
CA GLN A 218 -20.62 -6.30 -5.55
C GLN A 218 -19.96 -5.65 -4.33
N VAL A 219 -20.28 -6.17 -3.14
CA VAL A 219 -19.79 -5.69 -1.84
C VAL A 219 -19.52 -6.92 -0.96
N PRO A 220 -18.34 -7.05 -0.32
CA PRO A 220 -17.13 -6.22 -0.47
C PRO A 220 -16.52 -6.26 -1.90
N CYS A 221 -15.64 -5.30 -2.19
CA CYS A 221 -15.00 -5.14 -3.51
C CYS A 221 -13.57 -4.59 -3.39
N GLY A 222 -12.73 -4.86 -4.39
CA GLY A 222 -11.32 -4.49 -4.44
C GLY A 222 -11.08 -3.07 -4.97
N GLY A 223 -9.89 -2.55 -4.69
CA GLY A 223 -9.48 -1.19 -5.03
C GLY A 223 -10.33 -0.12 -4.36
N SER A 224 -10.68 -0.34 -3.08
CA SER A 224 -11.74 0.39 -2.41
C SER A 224 -11.37 0.83 -1.00
N ILE A 225 -11.99 1.93 -0.57
CA ILE A 225 -12.21 2.19 0.85
C ILE A 225 -13.60 1.65 1.17
N MET A 226 -13.66 0.50 1.81
CA MET A 226 -14.87 -0.04 2.42
C MET A 226 -15.17 0.71 3.73
N ARG A 227 -16.44 0.76 4.13
CA ARG A 227 -16.84 1.17 5.48
C ARG A 227 -17.99 0.34 6.03
N VAL A 228 -18.09 0.24 7.35
CA VAL A 228 -19.24 -0.35 8.05
C VAL A 228 -19.50 0.43 9.35
N LYS A 229 -20.77 0.54 9.77
CA LYS A 229 -21.11 1.21 11.03
C LYS A 229 -20.71 0.34 12.21
N MET A 230 -20.18 0.97 13.26
CA MET A 230 -19.87 0.30 14.53
C MET A 230 -21.12 -0.29 15.22
N THR A 231 -22.33 0.15 14.83
CA THR A 231 -23.62 -0.35 15.31
C THR A 231 -24.10 -1.62 14.61
N ASP A 232 -23.53 -1.97 13.47
CA ASP A 232 -24.09 -2.98 12.55
C ASP A 232 -23.39 -4.34 12.70
N ALA A 233 -22.64 -4.55 13.79
CA ALA A 233 -22.09 -5.85 14.19
C ALA A 233 -23.20 -6.86 14.51
N GLY A 234 -23.00 -8.11 14.10
CA GLY A 234 -23.90 -9.23 14.41
C GLY A 234 -23.87 -9.64 15.88
N PRO A 235 -24.78 -10.53 16.33
CA PRO A 235 -24.84 -11.03 17.71
C PRO A 235 -23.58 -11.79 18.18
N ASP A 236 -22.75 -12.23 17.24
CA ASP A 236 -21.44 -12.86 17.44
C ASP A 236 -20.26 -11.85 17.46
N GLY A 237 -20.53 -10.58 17.16
CA GLY A 237 -19.52 -9.53 17.02
C GLY A 237 -18.95 -9.36 15.61
N ILE A 238 -19.39 -10.16 14.63
CA ILE A 238 -18.91 -10.06 13.24
C ILE A 238 -19.74 -9.02 12.48
N TYR A 239 -19.10 -8.07 11.80
CA TYR A 239 -19.76 -7.16 10.87
C TYR A 239 -20.07 -7.91 9.55
N PRO A 240 -21.35 -8.11 9.19
CA PRO A 240 -21.71 -8.90 8.03
C PRO A 240 -21.57 -8.08 6.73
N HIS A 241 -21.25 -8.76 5.62
CA HIS A 241 -20.88 -8.11 4.36
C HIS A 241 -21.99 -7.23 3.79
N GLU A 242 -23.26 -7.61 3.94
CA GLU A 242 -24.42 -6.84 3.45
C GLU A 242 -24.71 -5.55 4.25
N LYS A 243 -23.91 -5.26 5.28
CA LYS A 243 -23.90 -3.97 6.00
C LYS A 243 -22.73 -3.07 5.61
N MET A 244 -21.80 -3.56 4.80
CA MET A 244 -20.68 -2.78 4.31
C MET A 244 -21.14 -1.82 3.19
N GLU A 245 -20.47 -0.69 3.06
CA GLU A 245 -20.67 0.29 2.01
C GLU A 245 -19.33 0.60 1.33
N VAL A 246 -19.32 0.73 0.00
CA VAL A 246 -18.19 1.36 -0.70
C VAL A 246 -18.20 2.85 -0.37
N PHE A 247 -17.14 3.37 0.26
CA PHE A 247 -16.97 4.80 0.47
C PHE A 247 -16.31 5.46 -0.75
N ALA A 248 -15.22 4.90 -1.24
CA ALA A 248 -14.53 5.31 -2.47
C ALA A 248 -13.91 4.10 -3.17
N MET A 249 -13.59 4.22 -4.45
CA MET A 249 -13.22 3.09 -5.32
C MET A 249 -12.24 3.48 -6.43
N GLY A 250 -11.82 2.50 -7.22
CA GLY A 250 -10.95 2.72 -8.38
C GLY A 250 -9.50 3.04 -8.00
N PHE A 251 -9.07 2.59 -6.83
CA PHE A 251 -7.68 2.51 -6.41
C PHE A 251 -7.09 1.13 -6.79
N ARG A 252 -5.79 0.88 -6.56
CA ARG A 252 -5.12 -0.42 -6.74
C ARG A 252 -4.78 -1.11 -5.41
N ASN A 253 -3.79 -0.60 -4.68
CA ASN A 253 -3.25 -1.14 -3.42
C ASN A 253 -3.08 -0.03 -2.37
N GLN A 254 -4.00 0.10 -1.41
CA GLN A 254 -4.04 1.23 -0.48
C GLN A 254 -3.52 0.85 0.91
N SER A 255 -2.30 1.27 1.22
CA SER A 255 -1.67 1.09 2.53
C SER A 255 -2.04 2.22 3.50
N GLY A 256 -1.90 3.48 3.12
CA GLY A 256 -2.17 4.64 3.98
C GLY A 256 -3.60 5.15 3.85
N VAL A 257 -4.33 5.22 4.98
CA VAL A 257 -5.71 5.73 5.03
C VAL A 257 -5.88 6.59 6.30
N ALA A 258 -6.12 7.89 6.16
CA ALA A 258 -6.22 8.81 7.30
C ALA A 258 -7.12 10.04 7.04
N PHE A 259 -8.13 10.26 7.89
CA PHE A 259 -8.90 11.51 7.91
C PHE A 259 -8.06 12.68 8.43
N GLY A 260 -8.29 13.89 7.90
CA GLY A 260 -7.65 15.10 8.40
C GLY A 260 -8.08 15.48 9.84
N PRO A 261 -7.32 16.32 10.55
CA PRO A 261 -7.56 16.54 11.98
C PRO A 261 -8.90 17.28 12.24
N PRO A 262 -9.58 17.03 13.36
CA PRO A 262 -10.82 17.72 13.72
C PRO A 262 -10.67 19.25 13.76
N GLY A 263 -11.72 19.96 13.33
CA GLY A 263 -11.74 21.43 13.28
C GLY A 263 -10.98 22.08 12.12
N THR A 264 -10.31 21.29 11.27
CA THR A 264 -9.53 21.77 10.12
C THR A 264 -10.34 21.75 8.81
N LYS A 265 -9.82 22.39 7.74
CA LYS A 265 -10.39 22.24 6.38
C LYS A 265 -10.33 20.80 5.83
N TRP A 266 -9.57 19.92 6.49
CA TRP A 266 -9.42 18.50 6.13
C TRP A 266 -10.21 17.54 7.06
N ALA A 267 -10.94 18.03 8.06
CA ALA A 267 -11.63 17.21 9.07
C ALA A 267 -12.64 16.17 8.51
N ASN A 268 -13.13 16.41 7.29
CA ASN A 268 -14.05 15.52 6.56
C ASN A 268 -13.42 14.93 5.28
N ALA A 269 -12.13 15.15 5.05
CA ALA A 269 -11.39 14.67 3.90
C ALA A 269 -10.53 13.47 4.30
N LEU A 270 -10.64 12.38 3.57
CA LEU A 270 -9.85 11.16 3.75
C LEU A 270 -8.65 11.20 2.81
N ALA A 271 -7.44 11.26 3.36
CA ALA A 271 -6.25 10.97 2.61
C ALA A 271 -6.13 9.45 2.39
N VAL A 272 -5.79 9.07 1.15
CA VAL A 272 -5.57 7.68 0.73
C VAL A 272 -4.28 7.64 -0.08
N THR A 273 -3.29 6.85 0.33
CA THR A 273 -2.20 6.45 -0.58
C THR A 273 -2.60 5.22 -1.36
N ASP A 274 -2.06 5.10 -2.58
CA ASP A 274 -2.37 4.00 -3.48
C ASP A 274 -1.14 3.67 -4.34
N ASN A 275 -0.59 2.47 -4.15
CA ASN A 275 0.69 2.08 -4.73
C ASN A 275 0.57 1.76 -6.23
N GLY A 276 1.57 2.15 -7.02
CA GLY A 276 1.62 2.09 -8.49
C GLY A 276 1.59 0.68 -9.07
N ALA A 277 0.92 0.49 -10.21
CA ALA A 277 0.93 -0.78 -10.94
C ALA A 277 2.34 -1.25 -11.31
N ASN A 278 2.70 -2.47 -10.93
CA ASN A 278 4.00 -3.07 -11.18
C ASN A 278 4.13 -3.40 -12.67
N ASP A 279 5.34 -3.29 -13.25
CA ASP A 279 5.62 -3.77 -14.60
C ASP A 279 5.79 -5.31 -14.59
N LEU A 280 4.67 -6.02 -14.44
CA LEU A 280 4.57 -7.48 -14.26
C LEU A 280 3.38 -8.07 -15.04
N GLY A 281 3.38 -9.40 -15.16
CA GLY A 281 2.41 -10.15 -15.97
C GLY A 281 2.46 -9.79 -17.46
N HIS A 282 1.33 -9.96 -18.16
CA HIS A 282 1.19 -9.62 -19.57
C HIS A 282 0.36 -8.35 -19.85
N ARG A 283 -0.52 -7.88 -18.93
CA ARG A 283 -1.04 -6.48 -18.96
C ARG A 283 -0.08 -5.56 -18.19
N ARG A 284 1.12 -5.38 -18.73
CA ARG A 284 2.18 -4.54 -18.16
C ARG A 284 1.83 -3.06 -18.21
N ILE A 285 2.04 -2.35 -17.10
CA ILE A 285 1.90 -0.91 -16.95
C ILE A 285 3.22 -0.41 -16.34
N ALA A 286 4.05 0.28 -17.11
CA ALA A 286 5.33 0.80 -16.66
C ALA A 286 5.19 2.21 -16.04
N ASN A 287 6.19 2.71 -15.30
CA ASN A 287 6.24 4.10 -14.80
C ASN A 287 5.00 4.57 -14.00
N SER A 288 4.32 3.64 -13.32
CA SER A 288 3.13 3.87 -12.51
C SER A 288 3.51 4.57 -11.19
N PRO A 289 3.07 5.81 -10.92
CA PRO A 289 3.43 6.52 -9.70
C PRO A 289 2.78 5.89 -8.46
N GLU A 290 3.43 6.01 -7.31
CA GLU A 290 2.68 6.02 -6.06
C GLU A 290 1.81 7.28 -6.01
N LYS A 291 0.59 7.16 -5.49
CA LYS A 291 -0.42 8.23 -5.56
C LYS A 291 -0.86 8.62 -4.17
N VAL A 292 -1.12 9.91 -3.97
CA VAL A 292 -1.86 10.42 -2.80
C VAL A 292 -3.16 11.04 -3.31
N PHE A 293 -4.29 10.50 -2.89
CA PHE A 293 -5.62 11.03 -3.16
C PHE A 293 -6.20 11.70 -1.92
N ILE A 294 -7.09 12.67 -2.14
CA ILE A 294 -7.93 13.26 -1.11
C ILE A 294 -9.38 12.99 -1.51
N VAL A 295 -10.06 12.11 -0.77
CA VAL A 295 -11.47 11.77 -0.95
C VAL A 295 -12.30 12.69 -0.05
N THR A 296 -13.25 13.42 -0.62
CA THR A 296 -14.09 14.40 0.10
C THR A 296 -15.55 13.98 0.23
N GLU A 297 -16.02 13.00 -0.54
CA GLU A 297 -17.41 12.52 -0.50
C GLU A 297 -17.53 11.04 -0.89
N LYS A 298 -18.65 10.41 -0.50
CA LYS A 298 -18.93 9.01 -0.85
C LYS A 298 -19.20 8.86 -2.34
N GLY A 299 -18.55 7.89 -2.97
CA GLY A 299 -18.74 7.51 -4.37
C GLY A 299 -17.67 8.05 -5.33
N GLN A 300 -16.67 8.78 -4.82
CA GLN A 300 -15.52 9.21 -5.60
C GLN A 300 -14.68 8.01 -6.08
N ASP A 301 -14.06 8.18 -7.25
CA ASP A 301 -13.50 7.11 -8.07
C ASP A 301 -12.16 7.54 -8.66
N ALA A 302 -11.07 6.85 -8.33
CA ALA A 302 -9.73 7.14 -8.85
C ALA A 302 -9.48 6.55 -10.26
N GLY A 303 -10.33 5.62 -10.72
CA GLY A 303 -10.38 5.15 -12.11
C GLY A 303 -9.53 3.94 -12.49
N PHE A 304 -8.81 3.30 -11.57
CA PHE A 304 -8.20 1.99 -11.79
C PHE A 304 -9.26 0.97 -12.29
N PRO A 305 -8.90 0.03 -13.18
CA PRO A 305 -7.58 -0.22 -13.78
C PRO A 305 -7.38 0.44 -15.16
N ASP A 306 -8.15 1.48 -15.48
CA ASP A 306 -8.03 2.20 -16.76
C ASP A 306 -7.41 3.60 -16.63
N LYS A 307 -7.43 4.18 -15.42
CA LYS A 307 -6.51 5.24 -14.99
C LYS A 307 -5.43 4.69 -14.07
N GLU A 308 -4.29 5.36 -14.13
CA GLU A 308 -3.15 5.23 -13.23
C GLU A 308 -2.72 6.67 -12.89
N GLY A 309 -3.11 7.14 -11.70
CA GLY A 309 -2.94 8.53 -11.28
C GLY A 309 -3.80 9.52 -12.08
N MET A 310 -3.18 10.57 -12.60
CA MET A 310 -3.82 11.58 -13.47
C MET A 310 -4.07 11.05 -14.89
N GLY A 311 -3.30 10.05 -15.34
CA GLY A 311 -3.37 9.53 -16.70
C GLY A 311 -4.32 8.35 -16.88
N PHE A 312 -4.83 8.17 -18.09
CA PHE A 312 -5.30 6.86 -18.54
C PHE A 312 -4.10 5.96 -18.89
N VAL A 313 -4.20 4.65 -18.71
CA VAL A 313 -3.11 3.69 -19.00
C VAL A 313 -2.72 3.63 -20.49
N THR A 314 -3.55 4.20 -21.37
CA THR A 314 -3.25 4.47 -22.79
C THR A 314 -2.19 5.57 -23.02
N ASN A 315 -1.89 6.38 -22.00
CA ASN A 315 -0.97 7.51 -22.09
C ASN A 315 0.49 7.05 -22.32
N LYS A 316 1.32 7.95 -22.89
CA LYS A 316 2.68 7.65 -23.33
C LYS A 316 3.68 7.30 -22.21
N ARG A 317 3.31 7.56 -20.96
CA ARG A 317 4.09 7.27 -19.76
C ARG A 317 4.19 5.76 -19.51
N PHE A 318 3.09 5.04 -19.74
CA PHE A 318 2.89 3.70 -19.17
C PHE A 318 3.43 2.55 -20.05
N ALA A 319 4.46 2.82 -20.87
CA ALA A 319 4.97 1.90 -21.88
C ALA A 319 6.43 1.48 -21.67
N TRP A 320 6.74 0.26 -22.12
CA TRP A 320 7.99 -0.47 -21.89
C TRP A 320 9.28 0.12 -22.50
N GLN A 321 9.20 0.96 -23.55
CA GLN A 321 10.38 1.45 -24.30
C GLN A 321 10.14 2.82 -24.95
N ALA A 322 11.16 3.69 -25.04
CA ALA A 322 11.07 4.98 -25.74
C ALA A 322 10.91 4.85 -27.27
N TYR A 323 10.10 5.74 -27.87
CA TYR A 323 9.82 5.75 -29.30
C TYR A 323 10.95 6.39 -30.12
N ARG A 324 11.79 5.57 -30.78
CA ARG A 324 12.93 6.04 -31.58
C ARG A 324 12.60 6.36 -33.04
N GLY A 325 11.33 6.61 -33.37
CA GLY A 325 10.88 6.99 -34.72
C GLY A 325 10.89 5.88 -35.79
N ASN A 326 11.38 4.68 -35.47
CA ASN A 326 11.56 3.59 -36.42
C ASN A 326 10.20 3.00 -36.88
N PRO A 327 9.99 2.61 -38.16
CA PRO A 327 8.72 2.02 -38.60
C PRO A 327 8.34 0.69 -37.94
N VAL A 328 9.31 0.00 -37.33
CA VAL A 328 9.12 -1.24 -36.55
C VAL A 328 8.76 -0.94 -35.09
N ASP A 329 9.20 0.20 -34.54
CA ASP A 329 8.93 0.66 -33.16
C ASP A 329 7.48 1.23 -33.04
N ARG A 330 6.52 0.63 -33.77
CA ARG A 330 5.09 0.98 -33.72
C ARG A 330 4.45 0.46 -32.43
N PRO A 331 3.40 1.12 -31.92
CA PRO A 331 2.73 0.71 -30.69
C PRO A 331 2.04 -0.64 -30.87
N LEU A 332 2.60 -1.68 -30.28
CA LEU A 332 1.92 -2.95 -30.10
C LEU A 332 1.95 -3.28 -28.61
N PRO A 333 0.86 -2.96 -27.86
CA PRO A 333 0.62 -3.58 -26.57
C PRO A 333 0.70 -5.10 -26.71
N GLN A 334 1.12 -5.80 -25.66
CA GLN A 334 1.22 -7.26 -25.62
C GLN A 334 -0.19 -7.89 -25.76
N LEU A 335 -0.60 -8.14 -27.00
CA LEU A 335 -1.92 -8.67 -27.37
C LEU A 335 -1.78 -9.70 -28.50
N TYR A 336 -2.73 -10.63 -28.57
CA TYR A 336 -2.87 -11.54 -29.71
C TYR A 336 -3.46 -10.79 -30.92
N ILE A 337 -2.56 -10.24 -31.75
CA ILE A 337 -2.93 -9.64 -33.05
C ILE A 337 -3.20 -10.79 -34.03
N GLY A 338 -4.38 -11.39 -33.90
CA GLY A 338 -4.64 -12.72 -34.45
C GLY A 338 -3.78 -13.79 -33.77
N ASP A 339 -3.37 -14.79 -34.53
CA ASP A 339 -2.85 -16.06 -33.99
C ASP A 339 -1.40 -16.00 -33.46
N LYS A 340 -0.74 -14.84 -33.50
CA LYS A 340 0.71 -14.71 -33.27
C LYS A 340 1.06 -14.00 -31.96
N PRO A 341 1.99 -14.53 -31.16
CA PRO A 341 2.53 -13.82 -30.01
C PRO A 341 3.52 -12.73 -30.45
N PHE A 342 3.40 -11.55 -29.85
CA PHE A 342 4.56 -10.77 -29.47
C PHE A 342 4.82 -11.09 -27.99
N VAL A 343 6.03 -11.50 -27.64
CA VAL A 343 6.52 -11.72 -26.26
C VAL A 343 7.99 -11.28 -26.25
N PRO A 344 8.44 -10.40 -25.34
CA PRO A 344 9.85 -10.03 -25.24
C PRO A 344 10.61 -11.16 -24.54
N LYS A 345 11.82 -11.50 -24.99
CA LYS A 345 12.72 -12.28 -24.14
C LYS A 345 13.12 -11.40 -22.95
N MET A 346 12.76 -11.83 -21.74
CA MET A 346 13.10 -11.08 -20.54
C MET A 346 14.63 -11.07 -20.33
N PRO A 347 15.24 -9.91 -19.98
CA PRO A 347 16.45 -9.92 -19.17
C PRO A 347 16.12 -10.46 -17.76
N PRO A 348 17.13 -10.84 -16.95
CA PRO A 348 16.89 -11.08 -15.52
C PRO A 348 16.28 -9.83 -14.86
N TYR A 349 15.47 -10.06 -13.83
CA TYR A 349 14.68 -9.05 -13.12
C TYR A 349 15.53 -7.81 -12.78
N ARG A 350 15.12 -6.65 -13.31
CA ARG A 350 15.70 -5.33 -13.07
C ARG A 350 14.57 -4.32 -13.26
N PHE A 351 14.36 -3.41 -12.31
CA PHE A 351 13.45 -2.30 -12.55
C PHE A 351 14.08 -1.35 -13.58
N GLN A 352 13.31 -0.96 -14.60
CA GLN A 352 13.85 -0.14 -15.69
C GLN A 352 13.97 1.33 -15.28
N PHE A 353 15.02 1.99 -15.77
CA PHE A 353 15.17 3.44 -15.68
C PHE A 353 13.89 4.15 -16.19
N HIS A 354 13.54 5.26 -15.55
CA HIS A 354 12.43 6.13 -15.99
C HIS A 354 12.67 6.60 -17.45
N VAL A 355 11.73 6.35 -18.36
CA VAL A 355 11.87 6.73 -19.78
C VAL A 355 10.66 7.47 -20.32
N ASP A 356 10.90 8.65 -20.90
CA ASP A 356 9.87 9.42 -21.60
C ASP A 356 9.53 8.83 -22.98
N GLY A 357 8.41 8.11 -23.04
CA GLY A 357 7.48 8.21 -24.18
C GLY A 357 7.42 7.06 -25.20
N SER A 358 6.40 6.20 -25.04
CA SER A 358 5.76 5.40 -26.13
C SER A 358 4.29 5.16 -25.81
N ARG A 359 3.43 4.93 -26.82
CA ARG A 359 1.97 4.83 -26.62
C ARG A 359 1.59 3.63 -25.73
N GLY A 360 0.61 3.83 -24.82
CA GLY A 360 0.31 2.90 -23.73
C GLY A 360 -0.76 1.82 -24.00
N VAL A 361 -1.27 1.25 -22.91
CA VAL A 361 -2.12 0.07 -22.82
C VAL A 361 -3.59 0.39 -23.15
N PRO A 362 -4.34 -0.44 -23.91
CA PRO A 362 -5.75 -0.17 -24.20
C PRO A 362 -6.66 -0.22 -22.96
N LEU A 363 -7.77 0.53 -23.06
CA LEU A 363 -8.82 0.57 -22.04
C LEU A 363 -9.63 -0.73 -22.03
N ILE A 364 -9.93 -1.23 -20.83
CA ILE A 364 -10.75 -2.43 -20.65
C ILE A 364 -12.24 -2.11 -20.60
N ALA A 365 -12.63 -0.89 -20.23
CA ALA A 365 -14.01 -0.52 -20.00
C ALA A 365 -14.49 0.67 -20.86
N ALA A 366 -15.73 0.57 -21.34
CA ALA A 366 -16.34 1.55 -22.25
C ALA A 366 -16.96 2.71 -21.46
N ASN A 367 -16.18 3.78 -21.27
CA ASN A 367 -16.48 4.93 -20.40
C ASN A 367 -16.81 4.54 -18.94
N PRO A 368 -15.80 4.17 -18.12
CA PRO A 368 -16.04 3.47 -16.85
C PRO A 368 -16.69 4.29 -15.71
N ASN A 369 -16.94 5.60 -15.87
CA ASN A 369 -17.66 6.44 -14.91
C ASN A 369 -18.21 7.73 -15.58
N PRO A 370 -19.54 7.96 -15.62
CA PRO A 370 -20.13 9.16 -16.24
C PRO A 370 -19.96 10.44 -15.42
N ASN A 371 -19.66 10.34 -14.13
CA ASN A 371 -19.48 11.47 -13.21
C ASN A 371 -18.01 11.97 -13.19
N GLY A 372 -17.11 11.28 -13.89
CA GLY A 372 -15.67 11.58 -13.92
C GLY A 372 -14.88 10.91 -12.79
N TYR A 373 -13.57 11.09 -12.83
CA TYR A 373 -12.63 10.54 -11.85
C TYR A 373 -11.99 11.64 -11.02
N ILE A 374 -11.69 11.34 -9.76
CA ILE A 374 -10.74 12.15 -9.00
C ILE A 374 -9.32 11.99 -9.60
N ASN A 375 -8.48 12.98 -9.34
CA ASN A 375 -7.05 12.93 -9.60
C ASN A 375 -6.30 12.93 -8.27
N PRO A 376 -5.10 12.33 -8.20
CA PRO A 376 -4.27 12.45 -7.01
C PRO A 376 -3.82 13.91 -6.81
N VAL A 377 -3.64 14.29 -5.55
CA VAL A 377 -3.03 15.58 -5.16
C VAL A 377 -1.50 15.55 -5.22
N LEU A 378 -0.92 14.34 -5.23
CA LEU A 378 0.48 14.07 -5.50
C LEU A 378 0.60 12.77 -6.31
N GLU A 379 1.34 12.82 -7.42
CA GLU A 379 2.02 11.65 -7.96
C GLU A 379 3.46 11.68 -7.48
N TRP A 380 3.96 10.54 -7.04
CA TRP A 380 5.33 10.32 -6.59
C TRP A 380 6.07 9.43 -7.60
N ASP A 381 7.27 8.98 -7.23
CA ASP A 381 8.06 8.12 -8.11
C ASP A 381 7.44 6.72 -8.27
N THR A 382 7.95 5.93 -9.21
CA THR A 382 7.48 4.58 -9.53
C THR A 382 8.17 3.53 -8.67
N ASN A 383 7.40 2.56 -8.15
CA ASN A 383 7.89 1.44 -7.36
C ASN A 383 8.66 1.91 -6.10
N ASN A 384 8.18 3.00 -5.50
CA ASN A 384 8.77 3.66 -4.33
C ASN A 384 7.67 3.97 -3.28
N PRO A 385 7.01 2.93 -2.74
CA PRO A 385 5.73 3.01 -2.02
C PRO A 385 5.62 4.15 -1.01
N ILE A 386 4.51 4.89 -1.02
CA ILE A 386 4.13 5.77 0.10
C ILE A 386 3.11 4.99 0.93
N ASP A 387 3.59 4.16 1.86
CA ASP A 387 2.71 3.27 2.59
C ASP A 387 1.94 4.01 3.70
N GLY A 388 2.40 3.97 4.93
CA GLY A 388 1.65 4.51 6.05
C GLY A 388 1.73 6.04 6.18
N ILE A 389 0.56 6.70 6.16
CA ILE A 389 0.41 8.16 6.31
C ILE A 389 -0.21 8.59 7.65
N ALA A 390 0.07 9.83 8.06
CA ALA A 390 -0.60 10.51 9.16
C ALA A 390 -0.62 12.04 8.97
N TRP A 391 -1.71 12.69 9.39
CA TRP A 391 -1.80 14.14 9.46
C TRP A 391 -1.19 14.68 10.74
N SER A 392 -0.46 15.79 10.68
CA SER A 392 -0.01 16.51 11.87
C SER A 392 -1.18 17.24 12.55
N GLY A 393 -1.35 16.96 13.84
CA GLY A 393 -2.18 17.78 14.73
C GLY A 393 -1.49 19.11 15.09
N SER A 394 -2.07 19.80 16.06
CA SER A 394 -1.52 21.04 16.61
C SER A 394 -0.22 20.80 17.39
N GLY A 395 0.81 21.62 17.16
CA GLY A 395 2.01 21.65 18.01
C GLY A 395 3.23 20.91 17.46
N PHE A 396 3.15 20.31 16.28
CA PHE A 396 4.32 19.75 15.57
C PHE A 396 5.13 20.83 14.83
N GLY A 397 4.70 22.10 14.84
CA GLY A 397 5.34 23.18 14.08
C GLY A 397 5.12 23.05 12.56
N ALA A 398 4.13 22.24 12.17
CA ALA A 398 3.83 21.85 10.79
C ALA A 398 2.37 21.44 10.64
N ASP A 399 1.50 22.03 11.45
CA ASP A 399 0.12 21.62 11.70
C ASP A 399 -0.72 21.57 10.41
N ASN A 400 -1.62 20.59 10.29
CA ASN A 400 -2.51 20.37 9.13
C ASN A 400 -1.81 19.94 7.81
N ASN A 401 -0.54 19.53 7.89
CA ASN A 401 0.16 18.89 6.78
C ASN A 401 -0.02 17.37 6.83
N LEU A 402 0.08 16.72 5.68
CA LEU A 402 0.06 15.25 5.59
C LEU A 402 1.49 14.75 5.51
N PHE A 403 1.83 13.75 6.32
CA PHE A 403 3.12 13.07 6.28
C PHE A 403 2.94 11.63 5.81
N GLY A 404 3.90 11.12 5.05
CA GLY A 404 3.88 9.74 4.55
C GLY A 404 5.25 9.10 4.66
N ALA A 405 5.28 7.87 5.16
CA ALA A 405 6.47 7.04 5.11
C ALA A 405 6.66 6.50 3.69
N VAL A 406 7.87 6.64 3.16
CA VAL A 406 8.25 6.15 1.83
C VAL A 406 9.22 4.99 2.00
N TYR A 407 8.88 3.82 1.47
CA TYR A 407 9.63 2.58 1.70
C TYR A 407 10.96 2.47 0.95
N GLY A 408 11.12 3.23 -0.15
CA GLY A 408 12.22 3.05 -1.09
C GLY A 408 11.95 1.94 -2.11
N ILE A 409 12.67 1.96 -3.23
CA ILE A 409 12.66 0.88 -4.22
C ILE A 409 13.17 -0.43 -3.60
N LEU A 410 12.49 -1.56 -3.84
CA LEU A 410 12.93 -2.87 -3.32
C LEU A 410 14.30 -3.26 -3.84
N ASP A 411 14.50 -3.14 -5.16
CA ASP A 411 15.79 -3.28 -5.85
C ASP A 411 16.76 -2.17 -5.42
N THR A 412 17.71 -2.57 -4.59
CA THR A 412 18.77 -1.73 -4.01
C THR A 412 20.13 -1.99 -4.64
N GLY A 413 20.18 -2.55 -5.86
CA GLY A 413 21.42 -2.73 -6.59
C GLY A 413 22.15 -1.38 -6.82
N PRO A 414 23.49 -1.34 -6.89
CA PRO A 414 24.23 -0.09 -7.12
C PRO A 414 23.87 0.64 -8.42
N GLU A 415 23.33 -0.09 -9.41
CA GLU A 415 22.83 0.45 -10.68
C GLU A 415 21.44 1.11 -10.56
N SER A 416 20.73 0.87 -9.44
CA SER A 416 19.32 1.23 -9.21
C SER A 416 19.14 2.48 -8.33
N LEU A 417 20.22 3.01 -7.74
CA LEU A 417 20.21 4.00 -6.64
C LEU A 417 19.77 5.45 -6.99
N VAL A 418 19.22 5.70 -8.19
CA VAL A 418 18.89 7.06 -8.65
C VAL A 418 17.48 7.12 -9.28
N PRO A 419 16.45 7.63 -8.58
CA PRO A 419 16.41 8.12 -7.19
C PRO A 419 15.71 7.13 -6.22
N THR A 420 16.49 6.44 -5.37
CA THR A 420 15.92 5.64 -4.27
C THR A 420 15.81 6.46 -2.99
N TRP A 421 14.59 6.69 -2.51
CA TRP A 421 14.35 7.56 -1.33
C TRP A 421 13.48 6.87 -0.27
N PRO A 422 14.06 6.04 0.62
CA PRO A 422 13.44 5.71 1.90
C PRO A 422 13.47 6.96 2.79
N ILE A 423 12.32 7.62 2.95
CA ILE A 423 12.19 8.93 3.60
C ILE A 423 10.85 9.05 4.34
N VAL A 424 10.72 10.09 5.17
CA VAL A 424 9.40 10.67 5.46
C VAL A 424 9.18 11.86 4.53
N LEU A 425 8.09 11.83 3.77
CA LEU A 425 7.56 12.99 3.05
C LEU A 425 6.73 13.88 3.96
N ARG A 426 6.81 15.18 3.74
CA ARG A 426 5.84 16.20 4.20
C ARG A 426 5.15 16.80 2.99
N LEU A 427 3.82 16.83 3.02
CA LEU A 427 2.95 17.40 2.00
C LEU A 427 2.19 18.60 2.58
N GLU A 428 2.43 19.76 2.01
CA GLU A 428 1.91 21.05 2.45
C GLU A 428 0.84 21.54 1.48
N PHE A 429 -0.37 21.70 1.99
CA PHE A 429 -1.50 22.17 1.18
C PHE A 429 -1.59 23.69 1.21
N LEU A 430 -1.17 24.31 0.11
CA LEU A 430 -1.04 25.75 -0.03
C LEU A 430 -2.41 26.44 -0.11
N ASP A 431 -2.43 27.73 0.19
CA ASP A 431 -3.60 28.59 0.11
C ASP A 431 -3.33 29.70 -0.93
N PRO A 432 -4.26 30.00 -1.87
CA PRO A 432 -5.60 29.41 -1.99
C PRO A 432 -5.63 28.00 -2.62
N ALA A 433 -4.55 27.55 -3.28
CA ALA A 433 -4.48 26.23 -3.91
C ALA A 433 -3.04 25.76 -4.13
N GLY A 434 -2.86 24.44 -4.25
CA GLY A 434 -1.61 23.77 -4.59
C GLY A 434 -1.11 22.81 -3.50
N VAL A 435 -0.22 21.90 -3.87
CA VAL A 435 0.51 21.04 -2.93
C VAL A 435 2.01 21.22 -3.15
N LYS A 436 2.75 21.49 -2.07
CA LYS A 436 4.21 21.45 -2.03
C LYS A 436 4.63 20.21 -1.26
N TRP A 437 5.62 19.47 -1.76
CA TRP A 437 6.23 18.37 -1.03
C TRP A 437 7.66 18.71 -0.61
N SER A 438 8.15 18.02 0.42
CA SER A 438 9.55 18.10 0.87
C SER A 438 9.97 16.81 1.57
N GLN A 439 11.23 16.42 1.43
CA GLN A 439 11.88 15.44 2.30
C GLN A 439 11.89 16.01 3.74
N PHE A 440 11.26 15.30 4.68
CA PHE A 440 11.14 15.72 6.08
C PHE A 440 12.06 14.93 7.01
N ALA A 441 12.26 13.64 6.74
CA ALA A 441 13.30 12.84 7.37
C ALA A 441 13.98 11.99 6.31
N HIS A 442 15.30 12.03 6.22
CA HIS A 442 16.07 11.28 5.22
C HIS A 442 17.50 10.99 5.72
N ASN A 443 18.21 10.08 5.05
CA ASN A 443 19.62 9.83 5.33
C ASN A 443 20.51 10.95 4.76
N ILE A 444 21.76 11.03 5.26
CA ILE A 444 22.77 12.02 4.81
C ILE A 444 22.98 11.97 3.30
N GLU A 445 23.09 10.77 2.72
CA GLU A 445 23.05 10.55 1.26
C GLU A 445 21.69 9.89 0.90
N PRO A 446 21.21 10.01 -0.35
CA PRO A 446 20.05 9.25 -0.82
C PRO A 446 20.22 7.73 -0.64
N GLY A 447 19.12 7.03 -0.34
CA GLY A 447 19.05 5.56 -0.27
C GLY A 447 19.10 4.96 1.14
N PRO A 448 18.75 3.66 1.26
CA PRO A 448 18.64 2.93 2.53
C PRO A 448 19.97 2.82 3.27
N ASN A 449 19.89 2.77 4.60
CA ASN A 449 21.05 2.83 5.49
C ASN A 449 22.08 1.70 5.29
N ALA A 450 21.66 0.49 4.98
CA ALA A 450 22.55 -0.63 4.63
C ALA A 450 23.52 -0.29 3.49
N TYR A 451 23.09 0.58 2.57
CA TYR A 451 23.83 0.98 1.37
C TYR A 451 24.59 2.30 1.53
N GLN A 452 24.52 2.94 2.71
CA GLN A 452 25.30 4.14 3.04
C GLN A 452 26.79 3.82 3.21
N LYS A 453 27.62 4.86 2.95
CA LYS A 453 29.06 4.87 3.27
C LYS A 453 29.28 4.59 4.76
N PRO A 454 30.38 3.93 5.19
CA PRO A 454 30.62 3.55 6.58
C PRO A 454 30.46 4.68 7.62
N GLU A 455 30.79 5.91 7.25
CA GLU A 455 30.70 7.11 8.08
C GLU A 455 29.26 7.68 8.21
N ASN A 456 28.37 7.38 7.27
CA ASN A 456 26.97 7.81 7.23
C ASN A 456 25.99 6.76 7.76
N ARG A 457 26.51 5.58 8.13
CA ARG A 457 25.74 4.44 8.64
C ARG A 457 25.17 4.68 10.04
N GLY A 458 23.96 4.17 10.25
CA GLY A 458 23.10 4.31 11.42
C GLY A 458 21.73 4.95 11.16
N GLY A 459 21.37 5.33 9.93
CA GLY A 459 20.11 6.01 9.58
C GLY A 459 18.92 5.10 9.26
N LEU A 460 17.95 5.64 8.49
CA LEU A 460 16.72 4.98 8.04
C LEU A 460 16.99 3.84 7.04
N GLU A 461 16.32 2.69 7.18
CA GLU A 461 16.35 1.63 6.15
C GLU A 461 15.13 1.72 5.23
N ARG A 462 13.93 1.53 5.80
CA ARG A 462 12.67 1.25 5.10
C ARG A 462 11.47 1.84 5.86
N PRO A 463 11.26 3.17 5.85
CA PRO A 463 10.10 3.80 6.48
C PRO A 463 8.78 3.27 5.89
N ASN A 464 7.98 2.56 6.70
CA ASN A 464 6.72 1.92 6.27
C ASN A 464 5.47 2.57 6.89
N LYS A 465 5.59 3.29 8.02
CA LYS A 465 4.49 4.08 8.62
C LYS A 465 4.99 5.30 9.38
N VAL A 466 4.22 6.39 9.32
CA VAL A 466 4.28 7.47 10.33
C VAL A 466 3.01 7.52 11.17
N VAL A 467 3.14 7.86 12.45
CA VAL A 467 2.01 8.12 13.36
C VAL A 467 2.42 9.14 14.43
N PHE A 468 1.48 9.98 14.90
CA PHE A 468 1.75 10.97 15.93
C PHE A 468 1.41 10.47 17.34
N GLY A 469 2.17 10.92 18.33
CA GLY A 469 1.81 10.82 19.75
C GLY A 469 0.62 11.70 20.12
N ASN A 470 -0.09 11.36 21.20
CA ASN A 470 -1.32 12.05 21.62
C ASN A 470 -1.10 13.53 22.00
N GLU A 471 0.13 13.92 22.29
CA GLU A 471 0.54 15.31 22.55
C GLU A 471 0.81 16.12 21.28
N GLY A 472 0.77 15.50 20.09
CA GLY A 472 0.93 16.16 18.78
C GLY A 472 2.35 16.66 18.47
N ARG A 473 3.33 16.41 19.34
CA ARG A 473 4.72 16.92 19.19
C ARG A 473 5.73 15.88 18.75
N THR A 474 5.42 14.60 18.91
CA THR A 474 6.25 13.46 18.50
C THR A 474 5.62 12.77 17.30
N MET A 475 6.40 12.59 16.24
CA MET A 475 6.10 11.62 15.20
C MET A 475 6.92 10.36 15.44
N TYR A 476 6.26 9.21 15.50
CA TYR A 476 6.91 7.91 15.41
C TYR A 476 7.02 7.51 13.93
N VAL A 477 8.23 7.17 13.50
CA VAL A 477 8.49 6.57 12.17
C VAL A 477 8.79 5.10 12.38
N VAL A 478 7.96 4.25 11.79
CA VAL A 478 8.14 2.80 11.77
C VAL A 478 9.03 2.45 10.60
N ASP A 479 10.19 1.86 10.89
CA ASP A 479 11.23 1.52 9.94
C ASP A 479 11.40 -0.01 9.91
N TYR A 480 11.00 -0.62 8.80
CA TYR A 480 10.90 -2.07 8.63
C TYR A 480 12.26 -2.79 8.76
N GLY A 481 13.37 -2.06 8.58
CA GLY A 481 14.73 -2.58 8.73
C GLY A 481 15.41 -2.99 7.43
N GLU A 482 16.56 -3.64 7.58
CA GLU A 482 17.47 -3.98 6.48
C GLU A 482 16.84 -5.01 5.53
N VAL A 483 16.67 -4.60 4.26
CA VAL A 483 16.22 -5.45 3.15
C VAL A 483 17.25 -5.36 2.02
N TYR A 484 17.82 -6.52 1.68
CA TYR A 484 18.82 -6.68 0.64
C TYR A 484 18.21 -7.33 -0.61
N THR A 485 18.88 -7.12 -1.75
CA THR A 485 18.55 -7.75 -3.04
C THR A 485 19.75 -8.55 -3.55
N ASP A 486 19.55 -9.83 -3.89
CA ASP A 486 20.46 -10.63 -4.71
C ASP A 486 19.66 -11.41 -5.76
N PHE A 487 19.74 -10.95 -7.02
CA PHE A 487 19.05 -11.56 -8.15
C PHE A 487 19.53 -12.98 -8.51
N GLN A 488 20.63 -13.47 -7.91
CA GLN A 488 21.11 -14.85 -8.06
C GLN A 488 20.49 -15.81 -7.04
N MET A 489 19.84 -15.30 -5.99
CA MET A 489 19.17 -16.09 -4.96
C MET A 489 17.69 -16.35 -5.26
N THR A 490 17.04 -17.19 -4.46
CA THR A 490 15.59 -17.39 -4.48
C THR A 490 15.09 -17.60 -3.05
N PRO A 491 14.26 -16.71 -2.49
CA PRO A 491 13.81 -15.44 -3.08
C PRO A 491 14.97 -14.47 -3.35
N GLN A 492 14.75 -13.53 -4.29
CA GLN A 492 15.75 -12.54 -4.73
C GLN A 492 15.88 -11.35 -3.78
N PHE A 493 14.94 -11.19 -2.85
CA PHE A 493 14.98 -10.22 -1.78
C PHE A 493 15.13 -10.97 -0.45
N TYR A 494 15.72 -10.33 0.56
CA TYR A 494 15.70 -10.89 1.91
C TYR A 494 15.76 -9.83 3.01
N THR A 495 15.10 -10.13 4.13
CA THR A 495 15.07 -9.30 5.34
C THR A 495 16.09 -9.80 6.37
N VAL A 496 16.77 -8.89 7.07
CA VAL A 496 17.68 -9.25 8.18
C VAL A 496 16.92 -9.21 9.53
N PRO A 497 17.05 -10.24 10.39
CA PRO A 497 16.45 -10.24 11.73
C PRO A 497 16.89 -9.04 12.59
N LYS A 498 16.01 -8.62 13.51
CA LYS A 498 16.24 -7.55 14.52
C LYS A 498 16.74 -6.20 13.97
N SER A 499 16.63 -5.97 12.66
CA SER A 499 17.14 -4.76 11.99
C SER A 499 16.18 -3.57 12.02
N GLY A 500 14.89 -3.80 12.32
CA GLY A 500 13.84 -2.80 12.35
C GLY A 500 13.90 -1.86 13.56
N VAL A 501 13.47 -0.62 13.33
CA VAL A 501 13.61 0.51 14.26
C VAL A 501 12.28 1.27 14.34
N ILE A 502 12.00 1.84 15.51
CA ILE A 502 11.02 2.91 15.69
C ILE A 502 11.79 4.17 16.04
N TRP A 503 11.79 5.14 15.13
CA TRP A 503 12.33 6.46 15.36
C TRP A 503 11.28 7.35 16.02
N ALA A 504 11.70 8.26 16.90
CA ALA A 504 10.89 9.37 17.36
C ALA A 504 11.48 10.67 16.81
N ILE A 505 10.65 11.49 16.15
CA ILE A 505 11.01 12.82 15.67
C ILE A 505 10.16 13.82 16.44
N SER A 506 10.78 14.59 17.32
CA SER A 506 10.13 15.49 18.26
C SER A 506 10.34 16.95 17.85
N TYR A 507 9.27 17.75 17.82
CA TYR A 507 9.40 19.20 17.64
C TYR A 507 9.90 19.86 18.94
N GLU A 508 10.97 20.65 18.84
CA GLU A 508 11.60 21.37 19.96
C GLU A 508 11.29 22.87 19.98
N GLY A 509 10.66 23.41 18.92
CA GLY A 509 10.21 24.80 18.90
C GLY A 509 9.12 25.12 19.93
N PRO A 510 8.79 26.41 20.16
CA PRO A 510 7.85 26.81 21.19
C PRO A 510 6.50 26.12 21.05
N ALA A 511 5.82 25.87 22.17
CA ALA A 511 4.45 25.38 22.17
C ALA A 511 3.53 26.44 21.55
N THR A 512 2.89 26.09 20.43
CA THR A 512 1.71 26.80 19.92
C THR A 512 0.61 26.75 20.99
N ARG A 513 -0.11 27.87 21.17
CA ARG A 513 -1.19 28.02 22.15
C ARG A 513 -2.55 27.75 21.55
#